data_AF-A0A446C906-F1
#
_entry.id   AF-A0A446C906-F1
#
_cell.length_a   1.000
_cell.length_b   1.000
_cell.length_c   1.000
_cell.angle_alpha   90.00
_cell.angle_beta   90.00
_cell.angle_gamma   90.00
#
_symmetry.space_group_name_H-M   'P 1'
#
loop_
_entity.id
_entity.type
_entity.pdbx_description
1 polymer ?
#
loop_
_entity_poly.entity_id
_entity_poly.type
_entity_poly.pdbx_seq_one_letter_code
_entity_poly.pdbx_strand_id
1 'polypeptide(L)'
;MSGGGGGGDGGAQKMEDQRQARVQAAVNAINSIFNGSPTLKGVGQANTFNQGQTYYNADGSVWAAPTKAMNATTGDRLDGYLNGNLNIWDGSSGGYNVLDQDAINQALRSGQLYTGVQRVAGMDRNAMYDQQRQAVTDLNRRDVDRQFLDAERANRFGLARSGLIGGSADIDSNAELQRRTNEGLIKAAGIGDQAAADLQTSDERSRQNLISMAQSGIDTGQAAQMALSQLDANSANAASARSGATVGNLFGDLAQAYLYGQQQQGARAGAAPYQQWQPGVSSNPRSSYAGSTS
;
A
#
# COMPACT_ATOMS: atom_id res chain seq x y z
N MET A 1 -5.92 -23.01 65.65
CA MET A 1 -5.45 -21.82 64.91
C MET A 1 -4.80 -22.35 63.64
N SER A 2 -5.57 -22.43 62.55
CA SER A 2 -5.65 -21.41 61.48
C SER A 2 -4.37 -21.35 60.65
N GLY A 3 -4.49 -21.63 59.35
CA GLY A 3 -3.43 -21.50 58.37
C GLY A 3 -3.73 -22.21 57.07
N GLY A 4 -4.90 -21.95 56.48
CA GLY A 4 -5.19 -22.30 55.09
C GLY A 4 -4.55 -21.29 54.14
N GLY A 5 -4.12 -21.74 52.97
CA GLY A 5 -3.67 -20.84 51.91
C GLY A 5 -2.90 -21.55 50.82
N GLY A 6 -3.34 -21.38 49.58
CA GLY A 6 -2.54 -21.67 48.39
C GLY A 6 -3.17 -22.70 47.47
N GLY A 7 -4.15 -22.30 46.67
CA GLY A 7 -4.74 -23.19 45.66
C GLY A 7 -5.75 -22.49 44.77
N GLY A 8 -5.36 -21.39 44.11
CA GLY A 8 -6.25 -20.60 43.25
C GLY A 8 -5.74 -20.29 41.85
N ASP A 9 -4.44 -20.45 41.57
CA ASP A 9 -3.83 -19.72 40.44
C ASP A 9 -3.75 -20.52 39.12
N GLY A 10 -3.90 -21.84 39.17
CA GLY A 10 -3.72 -22.71 37.99
C GLY A 10 -4.80 -22.57 36.91
N GLY A 11 -6.01 -22.12 37.27
CA GLY A 11 -7.09 -21.89 36.31
C GLY A 11 -6.95 -20.56 35.57
N ALA A 12 -6.55 -19.50 36.27
CA ALA A 12 -6.35 -18.17 35.72
C ALA A 12 -5.20 -18.14 34.71
N GLN A 13 -4.10 -18.81 35.04
CA GLN A 13 -2.92 -18.88 34.17
C GLN A 13 -3.20 -19.62 32.86
N LYS A 14 -3.89 -20.76 32.92
CA LYS A 14 -4.32 -21.51 31.72
C LYS A 14 -5.31 -20.73 30.84
N MET A 15 -6.21 -19.96 31.45
CA MET A 15 -7.14 -19.10 30.70
C MET A 15 -6.44 -17.92 30.01
N GLU A 16 -5.43 -17.33 30.66
CA GLU A 16 -4.62 -16.26 30.06
C GLU A 16 -3.73 -16.80 28.93
N ASP A 17 -3.12 -17.98 29.09
CA ASP A 17 -2.35 -18.64 28.02
C ASP A 17 -3.22 -18.92 26.78
N GLN A 18 -4.45 -19.39 26.98
CA GLN A 18 -5.42 -19.59 25.88
C GLN A 18 -5.85 -18.27 25.23
N ARG A 19 -5.95 -17.18 26.00
CA ARG A 19 -6.24 -15.85 25.45
C ARG A 19 -5.09 -15.37 24.58
N GLN A 20 -3.86 -15.47 25.08
CA GLN A 20 -2.65 -15.07 24.35
C GLN A 20 -2.47 -15.89 23.07
N ALA A 21 -2.71 -17.20 23.11
CA ALA A 21 -2.64 -18.06 21.92
C ALA A 21 -3.62 -17.62 20.82
N ARG A 22 -4.86 -17.26 21.20
CA ARG A 22 -5.86 -16.75 20.25
C ARG A 22 -5.48 -15.40 19.64
N VAL A 23 -4.99 -14.47 20.46
CA VAL A 23 -4.52 -13.16 19.98
C VAL A 23 -3.35 -13.35 19.00
N GLN A 24 -2.38 -14.21 19.33
CA GLN A 24 -1.24 -14.48 18.46
C GLN A 24 -1.69 -15.12 17.13
N ALA A 25 -2.64 -16.04 17.17
CA ALA A 25 -3.20 -16.65 15.97
C ALA A 25 -3.93 -15.62 15.08
N ALA A 26 -4.70 -14.70 15.67
CA ALA A 26 -5.33 -13.60 14.93
C ALA A 26 -4.29 -12.69 14.26
N VAL A 27 -3.25 -12.29 15.00
CA VAL A 27 -2.16 -11.45 14.47
C VAL A 27 -1.44 -12.16 13.32
N ASN A 28 -1.15 -13.46 13.44
CA ASN A 28 -0.52 -14.24 12.39
C ASN A 28 -1.42 -14.37 11.15
N ALA A 29 -2.73 -14.54 11.33
CA ALA A 29 -3.70 -14.58 10.23
C ALA A 29 -3.78 -13.22 9.51
N ILE A 30 -3.83 -12.11 10.25
CA ILE A 30 -3.79 -10.76 9.66
C ILE A 30 -2.49 -10.58 8.88
N ASN A 31 -1.33 -10.84 9.51
CA ASN A 31 -0.03 -10.66 8.86
C ASN A 31 0.10 -11.50 7.58
N SER A 32 -0.38 -12.75 7.58
CA SER A 32 -0.33 -13.60 6.38
C SER A 32 -1.21 -13.06 5.24
N ILE A 33 -2.40 -12.52 5.54
CA ILE A 33 -3.26 -11.85 4.54
C ILE A 33 -2.55 -10.64 3.93
N PHE A 34 -1.98 -9.76 4.76
CA PHE A 34 -1.32 -8.54 4.29
C PHE A 34 0.05 -8.78 3.64
N ASN A 35 0.74 -9.86 3.99
CA ASN A 35 2.01 -10.24 3.38
C ASN A 35 1.83 -11.07 2.10
N GLY A 36 0.59 -11.31 1.66
CA GLY A 36 0.30 -12.15 0.49
C GLY A 36 0.70 -13.62 0.67
N SER A 37 0.95 -14.05 1.90
CA SER A 37 1.28 -15.45 2.19
C SER A 37 0.02 -16.30 2.13
N PRO A 38 0.10 -17.56 1.66
CA PRO A 38 -1.02 -18.48 1.72
C PRO A 38 -1.53 -18.59 3.16
N THR A 39 -2.79 -18.25 3.40
CA THR A 39 -3.42 -18.43 4.71
C THR A 39 -3.93 -19.86 4.82
N LEU A 40 -3.81 -20.45 6.00
CA LEU A 40 -4.54 -21.67 6.32
C LEU A 40 -5.93 -21.26 6.82
N LYS A 41 -6.94 -22.02 6.43
CA LYS A 41 -8.30 -21.87 6.91
C LYS A 41 -8.79 -23.23 7.41
N GLY A 42 -9.39 -23.26 8.59
CA GLY A 42 -10.07 -24.46 9.09
C GLY A 42 -11.19 -24.87 8.15
N VAL A 43 -11.22 -26.16 7.77
CA VAL A 43 -12.26 -26.75 6.92
C VAL A 43 -12.75 -28.06 7.51
N GLY A 44 -14.02 -28.39 7.23
CA GLY A 44 -14.69 -29.54 7.81
C GLY A 44 -14.94 -29.32 9.29
N GLN A 45 -16.01 -28.59 9.63
CA GLN A 45 -16.40 -28.36 11.01
C GLN A 45 -16.55 -29.70 11.75
N ALA A 46 -15.90 -29.82 12.90
CA ALA A 46 -15.95 -31.02 13.71
C ALA A 46 -17.29 -31.10 14.45
N ASN A 47 -17.96 -32.25 14.32
CA ASN A 47 -19.21 -32.55 15.05
C ASN A 47 -18.98 -33.51 16.22
N THR A 48 -17.81 -34.16 16.28
CA THR A 48 -17.41 -35.09 17.33
C THR A 48 -15.92 -34.89 17.65
N PHE A 49 -15.55 -35.20 18.89
CA PHE A 49 -14.16 -35.20 19.34
C PHE A 49 -13.64 -36.63 19.49
N ASN A 50 -12.57 -36.95 18.77
CA ASN A 50 -11.84 -38.22 18.86
C ASN A 50 -10.46 -37.97 19.47
N GLN A 51 -10.18 -38.64 20.57
CA GLN A 51 -8.87 -38.56 21.23
C GLN A 51 -7.79 -39.15 20.31
N GLY A 52 -6.81 -38.33 19.92
CA GLY A 52 -5.76 -38.70 18.97
C GLY A 52 -5.91 -38.09 17.57
N GLN A 53 -7.04 -37.46 17.26
CA GLN A 53 -7.21 -36.69 16.04
C GLN A 53 -6.73 -35.24 16.25
N THR A 54 -6.04 -34.68 15.25
CA THR A 54 -5.66 -33.26 15.23
C THR A 54 -6.86 -32.43 14.81
N TYR A 55 -7.16 -31.39 15.58
CA TYR A 55 -8.18 -30.40 15.25
C TYR A 55 -7.53 -29.05 14.99
N TYR A 56 -8.25 -28.20 14.26
CA TYR A 56 -7.80 -26.88 13.87
C TYR A 56 -8.81 -25.82 14.28
N ASN A 57 -8.32 -24.62 14.54
CA ASN A 57 -9.14 -23.43 14.69
C ASN A 57 -9.58 -22.92 13.31
N ALA A 58 -10.44 -21.90 13.29
CA ALA A 58 -10.93 -21.27 12.04
C ALA A 58 -9.79 -20.71 11.15
N ASP A 59 -8.70 -20.26 11.77
CA ASP A 59 -7.48 -19.77 11.11
C ASP A 59 -6.51 -20.90 10.68
N GLY A 60 -6.92 -22.16 10.81
CA GLY A 60 -6.10 -23.31 10.46
C GLY A 60 -4.91 -23.59 11.39
N SER A 61 -4.77 -22.86 12.50
CA SER A 61 -3.83 -23.23 13.57
C SER A 61 -4.30 -24.50 14.28
N VAL A 62 -3.35 -25.29 14.80
CA VAL A 62 -3.69 -26.51 15.55
C VAL A 62 -4.38 -26.14 16.85
N TRP A 63 -5.57 -26.69 17.08
CA TRP A 63 -6.32 -26.54 18.30
C TRP A 63 -5.76 -27.47 19.38
N ALA A 64 -5.47 -26.92 20.56
CA ALA A 64 -4.99 -27.66 21.72
C ALA A 64 -6.17 -28.02 22.63
N ALA A 65 -6.33 -29.30 22.94
CA ALA A 65 -7.42 -29.76 23.78
C ALA A 65 -7.27 -29.24 25.23
N PRO A 66 -8.33 -28.64 25.81
CA PRO A 66 -8.29 -28.18 27.19
C PRO A 66 -8.17 -29.35 28.16
N THR A 67 -7.42 -29.15 29.25
CA THR A 67 -7.25 -30.14 30.32
C THR A 67 -7.56 -29.54 31.68
N LYS A 68 -8.20 -30.33 32.55
CA LYS A 68 -8.48 -30.00 33.94
C LYS A 68 -7.68 -30.90 34.88
N ALA A 69 -7.25 -30.32 36.01
CA ALA A 69 -6.57 -31.10 37.04
C ALA A 69 -7.61 -31.89 37.85
N MET A 70 -7.38 -33.17 38.02
CA MET A 70 -8.13 -34.03 38.93
C MET A 70 -7.24 -34.41 40.12
N ASN A 71 -7.77 -34.22 41.33
CA ASN A 71 -7.21 -34.84 42.53
C ASN A 71 -7.87 -36.21 42.70
N ALA A 72 -7.07 -37.27 42.58
CA ALA A 72 -7.50 -38.61 42.95
C ALA A 72 -7.66 -38.62 44.48
N THR A 73 -8.89 -38.51 44.96
CA THR A 73 -9.21 -38.70 46.38
C THR A 73 -9.48 -40.18 46.57
N THR A 74 -8.66 -40.83 47.39
CA THR A 74 -8.70 -42.27 47.66
C THR A 74 -10.14 -42.70 47.99
N GLY A 75 -10.78 -43.45 47.09
CA GLY A 75 -12.08 -44.07 47.35
C GLY A 75 -13.11 -44.00 46.23
N ASP A 76 -13.00 -43.06 45.29
CA ASP A 76 -13.95 -43.00 44.17
C ASP A 76 -13.45 -43.88 43.01
N ARG A 77 -14.14 -45.00 42.79
CA ARG A 77 -13.91 -45.88 41.64
C ARG A 77 -14.05 -45.05 40.36
N LEU A 78 -12.91 -44.81 39.72
CA LEU A 78 -12.78 -44.17 38.41
C LEU A 78 -13.24 -45.14 37.30
N ASP A 79 -14.50 -45.61 37.35
CA ASP A 79 -15.09 -46.53 36.35
C ASP A 79 -15.63 -45.79 35.11
N GLY A 80 -15.49 -44.47 35.03
CA GLY A 80 -16.24 -43.66 34.04
C GLY A 80 -15.47 -43.11 32.84
N TYR A 81 -14.13 -43.00 32.87
CA TYR A 81 -13.45 -42.07 31.95
C TYR A 81 -12.32 -42.63 31.09
N LEU A 82 -11.92 -43.90 31.21
CA LEU A 82 -10.77 -44.41 30.46
C LEU A 82 -10.99 -45.84 29.95
N ASN A 83 -11.20 -45.95 28.63
CA ASN A 83 -10.80 -47.14 27.89
C ASN A 83 -9.26 -47.25 27.96
N GLY A 84 -8.74 -47.89 29.01
CA GLY A 84 -7.33 -48.22 29.14
C GLY A 84 -6.86 -48.25 30.59
N ASN A 85 -6.67 -49.46 31.10
CA ASN A 85 -5.94 -49.84 32.33
C ASN A 85 -5.14 -48.71 33.00
N LEU A 86 -5.72 -48.05 34.00
CA LEU A 86 -4.96 -47.35 35.03
C LEU A 86 -4.91 -48.26 36.27
N ASN A 87 -3.81 -49.00 36.42
CA ASN A 87 -3.45 -49.59 37.71
C ASN A 87 -2.94 -48.49 38.63
N ILE A 88 -3.85 -47.86 39.38
CA ILE A 88 -3.47 -46.97 40.47
C ILE A 88 -3.11 -47.85 41.67
N TRP A 89 -1.82 -48.08 41.87
CA TRP A 89 -1.29 -48.65 43.10
C TRP A 89 -1.52 -47.65 44.25
N ASP A 90 -2.04 -48.16 45.36
CA ASP A 90 -2.25 -47.51 46.65
C ASP A 90 -1.05 -46.63 47.05
N GLY A 91 -1.31 -45.35 47.34
CA GLY A 91 -0.40 -44.47 48.10
C GLY A 91 0.07 -43.17 47.43
N SER A 92 -0.25 -42.89 46.17
CA SER A 92 0.22 -41.66 45.50
C SER A 92 -0.93 -40.69 45.18
N SER A 93 -1.13 -39.70 46.05
CA SER A 93 -1.93 -38.51 45.75
C SER A 93 -1.13 -37.57 44.83
N GLY A 94 -0.98 -37.98 43.57
CA GLY A 94 -0.47 -37.14 42.47
C GLY A 94 -1.64 -36.53 41.70
N GLY A 95 -1.63 -35.22 41.47
CA GLY A 95 -2.62 -34.58 40.60
C GLY A 95 -2.36 -34.98 39.14
N TYR A 96 -3.40 -35.46 38.44
CA TYR A 96 -3.32 -35.80 37.01
C TYR A 96 -4.11 -34.77 36.20
N ASN A 97 -3.61 -34.40 35.02
CA ASN A 97 -4.38 -33.59 34.06
C ASN A 97 -5.17 -34.53 33.14
N VAL A 98 -6.50 -34.41 33.16
CA VAL A 98 -7.40 -35.12 32.24
C VAL A 98 -7.97 -34.14 31.22
N LEU A 99 -8.42 -34.64 30.07
CA LEU A 99 -9.14 -33.83 29.09
C LEU A 99 -10.39 -33.23 29.73
N ASP A 100 -10.61 -31.94 29.49
CA ASP A 100 -11.80 -31.27 29.99
C ASP A 100 -12.96 -31.44 28.99
N GLN A 101 -13.68 -32.56 29.12
CA GLN A 101 -14.73 -32.95 28.19
C GLN A 101 -15.83 -31.88 28.03
N ASP A 102 -16.11 -31.09 29.06
CA ASP A 102 -17.14 -30.04 29.00
C ASP A 102 -16.71 -28.88 28.11
N ALA A 103 -15.45 -28.42 28.26
CA ALA A 103 -14.87 -27.39 27.41
C ALA A 103 -14.73 -27.87 25.95
N ILE A 104 -14.40 -29.15 25.73
CA ILE A 104 -14.37 -29.77 24.40
C ILE A 104 -15.77 -29.77 23.76
N ASN A 105 -16.78 -30.23 24.51
CA ASN A 105 -18.17 -30.24 24.04
C ASN A 105 -18.68 -28.83 23.74
N GLN A 106 -18.26 -27.83 24.51
CA GLN A 106 -18.59 -26.43 24.25
C GLN A 106 -17.95 -25.93 22.94
N ALA A 107 -16.68 -26.26 22.69
CA ALA A 107 -15.97 -25.87 21.47
C ALA A 107 -16.53 -26.54 20.20
N LEU A 108 -17.03 -27.78 20.33
CA LEU A 108 -17.79 -28.46 19.27
C LEU A 108 -19.12 -27.75 19.00
N ARG A 109 -19.88 -27.41 20.05
CA ARG A 109 -21.17 -26.71 19.93
C ARG A 109 -21.05 -25.29 19.38
N SER A 110 -19.96 -24.59 19.71
CA SER A 110 -19.68 -23.25 19.16
C SER A 110 -19.23 -23.28 17.70
N GLY A 111 -18.94 -24.46 17.14
CA GLY A 111 -18.49 -24.62 15.76
C GLY A 111 -17.09 -24.08 15.48
N GLN A 112 -16.25 -24.01 16.51
CA GLN A 112 -14.92 -23.44 16.40
C GLN A 112 -13.83 -24.47 16.06
N LEU A 113 -14.14 -25.78 16.13
CA LEU A 113 -13.23 -26.86 15.73
C LEU A 113 -13.43 -27.28 14.27
N TYR A 114 -12.31 -27.52 13.61
CA TYR A 114 -12.23 -28.02 12.24
C TYR A 114 -11.35 -29.27 12.18
N THR A 115 -11.64 -30.19 11.27
CA THR A 115 -10.90 -31.46 11.12
C THR A 115 -9.81 -31.40 10.05
N GLY A 116 -9.75 -30.32 9.28
CA GLY A 116 -8.75 -30.13 8.24
C GLY A 116 -8.41 -28.65 8.04
N VAL A 117 -7.44 -28.42 7.16
CA VAL A 117 -7.02 -27.09 6.72
C VAL A 117 -7.03 -26.99 5.21
N GLN A 118 -7.44 -25.83 4.69
CA GLN A 118 -7.31 -25.46 3.30
C GLN A 118 -6.32 -24.31 3.17
N ARG A 119 -5.39 -24.41 2.22
CA ARG A 119 -4.59 -23.25 1.79
C ARG A 119 -5.47 -22.35 0.94
N VAL A 120 -5.67 -21.12 1.41
CA VAL A 120 -6.21 -20.04 0.60
C VAL A 120 -5.02 -19.26 0.07
N ALA A 121 -4.94 -19.13 -1.26
CA ALA A 121 -3.85 -18.37 -1.89
C ALA A 121 -3.89 -16.92 -1.38
N GLY A 122 -2.76 -16.43 -0.88
CA GLY A 122 -2.61 -15.01 -0.56
C GLY A 122 -2.56 -14.19 -1.86
N MET A 123 -3.14 -12.99 -1.84
CA MET A 123 -3.02 -12.05 -2.95
C MET A 123 -1.62 -11.44 -2.92
N ASP A 124 -0.84 -11.56 -4.00
CA ASP A 124 0.53 -11.02 -4.05
C ASP A 124 0.49 -9.48 -4.00
N ARG A 125 0.71 -8.91 -2.80
CA ARG A 125 0.66 -7.46 -2.58
C ARG A 125 1.81 -6.74 -3.27
N ASN A 126 2.99 -7.37 -3.36
CA ASN A 126 4.13 -6.76 -4.05
C ASN A 126 3.81 -6.58 -5.53
N ALA A 127 3.23 -7.60 -6.17
CA ALA A 127 2.76 -7.49 -7.55
C ALA A 127 1.70 -6.39 -7.71
N MET A 128 0.81 -6.20 -6.73
CA MET A 128 -0.20 -5.15 -6.78
C MET A 128 0.40 -3.73 -6.64
N TYR A 129 1.38 -3.54 -5.75
CA TYR A 129 2.11 -2.27 -5.63
C TYR A 129 2.88 -1.96 -6.91
N ASP A 130 3.54 -2.96 -7.51
CA ASP A 130 4.23 -2.80 -8.79
C ASP A 130 3.27 -2.47 -9.93
N GLN A 131 2.11 -3.13 -9.99
CA GLN A 131 1.07 -2.83 -10.96
C GLN A 131 0.52 -1.41 -10.78
N GLN A 132 0.33 -0.95 -9.54
CA GLN A 132 -0.06 0.43 -9.24
C GLN A 132 1.00 1.41 -9.77
N ARG A 133 2.28 1.19 -9.43
CA ARG A 133 3.41 2.01 -9.88
C ARG A 133 3.43 2.12 -11.40
N GLN A 134 3.38 0.98 -12.08
CA GLN A 134 3.43 0.91 -13.55
C GLN A 134 2.22 1.60 -14.18
N ALA A 135 1.00 1.30 -13.74
CA ALA A 135 -0.21 1.88 -14.31
C ALA A 135 -0.24 3.42 -14.20
N VAL A 136 0.16 3.96 -13.04
CA VAL A 136 0.25 5.41 -12.83
C VAL A 136 1.36 6.01 -13.67
N THR A 137 2.54 5.38 -13.69
CA THR A 137 3.66 5.85 -14.51
C THR A 137 3.28 5.90 -15.98
N ASP A 138 2.67 4.84 -16.53
CA ASP A 138 2.32 4.75 -17.95
C ASP A 138 1.19 5.69 -18.35
N LEU A 139 0.25 5.97 -17.45
CA LEU A 139 -0.75 7.03 -17.65
C LEU A 139 -0.06 8.38 -17.82
N ASN A 140 0.87 8.68 -16.91
CA ASN A 140 1.59 9.94 -16.86
C ASN A 140 2.58 10.09 -18.04
N ARG A 141 3.26 9.02 -18.45
CA ARG A 141 4.09 9.01 -19.67
C ARG A 141 3.27 9.36 -20.91
N ARG A 142 2.09 8.74 -21.08
CA ARG A 142 1.19 9.06 -22.19
C ARG A 142 0.72 10.51 -22.20
N ASP A 143 0.64 11.14 -21.03
CA ASP A 143 0.31 12.56 -20.93
C ASP A 143 1.49 13.44 -21.35
N VAL A 144 2.70 13.13 -20.88
CA VAL A 144 3.95 13.79 -21.30
C VAL A 144 4.10 13.74 -22.81
N ASP A 145 3.92 12.56 -23.42
CA ASP A 145 4.07 12.37 -24.86
C ASP A 145 3.03 13.19 -25.65
N ARG A 146 1.78 13.25 -25.17
CA ARG A 146 0.73 14.09 -25.76
C ARG A 146 1.11 15.56 -25.70
N GLN A 147 1.53 16.05 -24.53
CA GLN A 147 1.92 17.45 -24.38
C GLN A 147 3.15 17.80 -25.23
N PHE A 148 4.10 16.87 -25.38
CA PHE A 148 5.25 17.05 -26.26
C PHE A 148 4.83 17.22 -27.73
N LEU A 149 3.96 16.36 -28.25
CA LEU A 149 3.50 16.45 -29.65
C LEU A 149 2.77 17.77 -29.93
N ASP A 150 1.95 18.22 -28.98
CA ASP A 150 1.25 19.50 -29.08
C ASP A 150 2.24 20.68 -29.05
N ALA A 151 3.23 20.63 -28.14
CA ALA A 151 4.26 21.64 -28.02
C ALA A 151 5.19 21.69 -29.24
N GLU A 152 5.62 20.54 -29.76
CA GLU A 152 6.45 20.43 -30.97
C GLU A 152 5.72 21.04 -32.17
N ARG A 153 4.44 20.70 -32.36
CA ARG A 153 3.63 21.24 -33.44
C ARG A 153 3.49 22.76 -33.31
N ALA A 154 3.16 23.27 -32.13
CA ALA A 154 3.04 24.70 -31.88
C ALA A 154 4.36 25.43 -32.14
N ASN A 155 5.47 24.84 -31.69
CA ASN A 155 6.81 25.39 -31.86
C ASN A 155 7.21 25.47 -33.34
N ARG A 156 7.01 24.39 -34.10
CA ARG A 156 7.26 24.36 -35.55
C ARG A 156 6.44 25.39 -36.31
N PHE A 157 5.17 25.59 -35.95
CA PHE A 157 4.36 26.65 -36.55
C PHE A 157 4.86 28.06 -36.18
N GLY A 158 5.32 28.26 -34.94
CA GLY A 158 5.95 29.50 -34.51
C GLY A 158 7.23 29.82 -35.29
N LEU A 159 8.12 28.84 -35.42
CA LEU A 159 9.36 28.94 -36.19
C LEU A 159 9.10 29.14 -37.69
N ALA A 160 8.08 28.48 -38.25
CA ALA A 160 7.70 28.66 -39.65
C ALA A 160 7.29 30.10 -39.93
N ARG A 161 6.45 30.67 -39.05
CA ARG A 161 5.95 32.04 -39.17
C ARG A 161 7.06 33.08 -39.03
N SER A 162 8.08 32.80 -38.22
CA SER A 162 9.23 33.69 -38.03
C SER A 162 10.36 33.47 -39.05
N GLY A 163 10.24 32.49 -39.95
CA GLY A 163 11.28 32.14 -40.91
C GLY A 163 12.54 31.54 -40.28
N LEU A 164 12.42 31.03 -39.05
CA LEU A 164 13.53 30.49 -38.26
C LEU A 164 13.68 28.96 -38.35
N ILE A 165 12.85 28.29 -39.15
CA ILE A 165 12.96 26.84 -39.42
C ILE A 165 14.33 26.52 -40.03
N GLY A 166 14.98 25.47 -39.53
CA GLY A 166 16.29 25.01 -40.01
C GLY A 166 17.47 25.85 -39.54
N GLY A 167 17.25 26.88 -38.72
CA GLY A 167 18.29 27.67 -38.05
C GLY A 167 18.64 27.14 -36.66
N SER A 168 19.56 27.82 -35.97
CA SER A 168 19.94 27.50 -34.58
C SER A 168 18.76 27.57 -33.61
N ALA A 169 17.83 28.51 -33.84
CA ALA A 169 16.63 28.65 -33.01
C ALA A 169 15.69 27.42 -33.05
N ASP A 170 15.66 26.69 -34.17
CA ASP A 170 14.91 25.44 -34.32
C ASP A 170 15.61 24.30 -33.56
N ILE A 171 16.93 24.19 -33.71
CA ILE A 171 17.76 23.18 -33.03
C ILE A 171 17.67 23.34 -31.50
N ASP A 172 17.88 24.57 -31.01
CA ASP A 172 17.85 24.88 -29.58
C ASP A 172 16.48 24.60 -28.98
N SER A 173 15.41 24.95 -29.71
CA SER A 173 14.04 24.72 -29.24
C SER A 173 13.69 23.24 -29.22
N ASN A 174 14.11 22.45 -30.21
CA ASN A 174 13.91 21.00 -30.20
C ASN A 174 14.70 20.33 -29.06
N ALA A 175 15.92 20.79 -28.77
CA ALA A 175 16.72 20.30 -27.64
C ALA A 175 16.04 20.61 -26.29
N GLU A 176 15.44 21.79 -26.14
CA GLU A 176 14.66 22.17 -24.96
C GLU A 176 13.41 21.30 -24.80
N LEU A 177 12.66 21.07 -25.87
CA LEU A 177 11.48 20.20 -25.85
C LEU A 177 11.83 18.79 -25.39
N GLN A 178 12.91 18.22 -25.94
CA GLN A 178 13.40 16.89 -25.52
C GLN A 178 13.82 16.85 -24.05
N ARG A 179 14.51 17.89 -23.55
CA ARG A 179 14.91 17.97 -22.14
C ARG A 179 13.69 17.95 -21.22
N ARG A 180 12.67 18.76 -21.54
CA ARG A 180 11.42 18.81 -20.77
C ARG A 180 10.63 17.51 -20.83
N THR A 181 10.61 16.84 -21.97
CA THR A 181 10.03 15.49 -22.10
C THR A 181 10.73 14.53 -21.15
N ASN A 182 12.07 14.48 -21.16
CA ASN A 182 12.83 13.60 -20.27
C ASN A 182 12.56 13.92 -18.79
N GLU A 183 12.52 15.20 -18.42
CA GLU A 183 12.13 15.62 -17.06
C GLU A 183 10.69 15.19 -16.71
N GLY A 184 9.76 15.32 -17.64
CA GLY A 184 8.37 14.87 -17.51
C GLY A 184 8.27 13.36 -17.29
N LEU A 185 9.05 12.56 -18.03
CA LEU A 185 9.10 11.10 -17.89
C LEU A 185 9.68 10.67 -16.53
N ILE A 186 10.68 11.39 -16.01
CA ILE A 186 11.22 11.15 -14.67
C ILE A 186 10.17 11.49 -13.60
N LYS A 187 9.48 12.63 -13.75
CA LYS A 187 8.37 13.00 -12.86
C LYS A 187 7.24 11.96 -12.89
N ALA A 188 6.90 11.46 -14.08
CA ALA A 188 5.90 10.39 -14.23
C ALA A 188 6.26 9.13 -13.44
N ALA A 189 7.53 8.72 -13.45
CA ALA A 189 8.01 7.60 -12.64
C ALA A 189 7.91 7.90 -11.14
N GLY A 190 8.34 9.10 -10.71
CA GLY A 190 8.22 9.51 -9.31
C GLY A 190 6.78 9.55 -8.79
N ILE A 191 5.81 9.97 -9.62
CA ILE A 191 4.38 9.92 -9.28
C ILE A 191 3.90 8.47 -9.13
N GLY A 192 4.37 7.57 -10.00
CA GLY A 192 4.11 6.14 -9.89
C GLY A 192 4.65 5.54 -8.59
N ASP A 193 5.89 5.87 -8.22
CA ASP A 193 6.51 5.43 -6.97
C ASP A 193 5.74 5.91 -5.74
N GLN A 194 5.33 7.19 -5.74
CA GLN A 194 4.51 7.75 -4.68
C GLN A 194 3.17 7.01 -4.56
N ALA A 195 2.49 6.73 -5.68
CA ALA A 195 1.21 6.04 -5.67
C ALA A 195 1.30 4.61 -5.11
N ALA A 196 2.41 3.91 -5.35
CA ALA A 196 2.66 2.60 -4.75
C ALA A 196 2.95 2.70 -3.25
N ALA A 197 3.74 3.69 -2.83
CA ALA A 197 4.04 3.95 -1.43
C ALA A 197 2.78 4.33 -0.63
N ASP A 198 1.89 5.12 -1.21
CA ASP A 198 0.62 5.52 -0.59
C ASP A 198 -0.29 4.31 -0.35
N LEU A 199 -0.40 3.42 -1.35
CA LEU A 199 -1.15 2.18 -1.25
C LEU A 199 -0.56 1.26 -0.16
N GLN A 200 0.76 1.06 -0.17
CA GLN A 200 1.46 0.28 0.86
C GLN A 200 1.23 0.85 2.27
N THR A 201 1.28 2.18 2.40
CA THR A 201 1.05 2.86 3.68
C THR A 201 -0.42 2.71 4.13
N SER A 202 -1.38 2.78 3.21
CA SER A 202 -2.79 2.53 3.52
C SER A 202 -3.03 1.12 4.03
N ASP A 203 -2.39 0.13 3.42
CA ASP A 203 -2.44 -1.26 3.86
C ASP A 203 -1.76 -1.45 5.22
N GLU A 204 -0.63 -0.79 5.47
CA GLU A 204 0.06 -0.85 6.76
C GLU A 204 -0.81 -0.31 7.90
N ARG A 205 -1.45 0.85 7.68
CA ARG A 205 -2.40 1.42 8.66
C ARG A 205 -3.57 0.47 8.93
N SER A 206 -4.11 -0.13 7.86
CA SER A 206 -5.19 -1.11 7.94
C SER A 206 -4.80 -2.33 8.76
N ARG A 207 -3.60 -2.86 8.52
CA ARG A 207 -3.03 -3.98 9.26
C ARG A 207 -2.87 -3.66 10.74
N GLN A 208 -2.30 -2.50 11.07
CA GLN A 208 -2.09 -2.06 12.45
C GLN A 208 -3.42 -1.93 13.21
N ASN A 209 -4.44 -1.33 12.60
CA ASN A 209 -5.77 -1.23 13.19
C ASN A 209 -6.37 -2.60 13.52
N LEU A 210 -6.24 -3.56 12.60
CA LEU A 210 -6.73 -4.93 12.79
C LEU A 210 -5.93 -5.70 13.85
N ILE A 211 -4.62 -5.47 13.95
CA ILE A 211 -3.78 -6.04 15.01
C ILE A 211 -4.21 -5.50 16.38
N SER A 212 -4.45 -4.20 16.51
CA SER A 212 -4.97 -3.60 17.75
C SER A 212 -6.33 -4.18 18.13
N MET A 213 -7.20 -4.43 17.15
CA MET A 213 -8.49 -5.10 17.35
C MET A 213 -8.35 -6.58 17.74
N ALA A 214 -7.39 -7.29 17.16
CA ALA A 214 -7.08 -8.66 17.54
C ALA A 214 -6.60 -8.72 19.01
N GLN A 215 -5.79 -7.76 19.44
CA GLN A 215 -5.33 -7.64 20.83
C GLN A 215 -6.48 -7.34 21.80
N SER A 216 -7.53 -6.64 21.36
CA SER A 216 -8.73 -6.39 22.17
C SER A 216 -9.69 -7.59 22.24
N GLY A 217 -9.39 -8.69 21.56
CA GLY A 217 -10.09 -9.97 21.71
C GLY A 217 -11.06 -10.35 20.60
N ILE A 218 -10.92 -9.78 19.39
CA ILE A 218 -11.72 -10.24 18.24
C ILE A 218 -11.29 -11.64 17.79
N ASP A 219 -12.27 -12.50 17.47
CA ASP A 219 -12.05 -13.85 16.98
C ASP A 219 -11.32 -13.87 15.63
N THR A 220 -10.39 -14.82 15.47
CA THR A 220 -9.47 -14.91 14.33
C THR A 220 -10.18 -15.00 12.97
N GLY A 221 -11.34 -15.66 12.92
CA GLY A 221 -12.18 -15.77 11.72
C GLY A 221 -12.83 -14.44 11.29
N GLN A 222 -13.26 -13.60 12.23
CA GLN A 222 -13.81 -12.28 11.93
C GLN A 222 -12.71 -11.30 11.52
N ALA A 223 -11.55 -11.38 12.18
CA ALA A 223 -10.37 -10.57 11.84
C ALA A 223 -9.92 -10.77 10.38
N ALA A 224 -9.92 -12.01 9.89
CA ALA A 224 -9.57 -12.33 8.51
C ALA A 224 -10.53 -11.72 7.47
N GLN A 225 -11.85 -11.77 7.74
CA GLN A 225 -12.85 -11.19 6.84
C GLN A 225 -12.76 -9.65 6.79
N MET A 226 -12.49 -9.01 7.93
CA MET A 226 -12.27 -7.56 7.98
C MET A 226 -10.99 -7.16 7.27
N ALA A 227 -9.91 -7.95 7.41
CA ALA A 227 -8.66 -7.74 6.68
C ALA A 227 -8.87 -7.76 5.17
N LEU A 228 -9.58 -8.77 4.65
CA LEU A 228 -9.90 -8.86 3.22
C LEU A 228 -10.74 -7.68 2.74
N SER A 229 -11.78 -7.32 3.48
CA SER A 229 -12.65 -6.17 3.14
C SER A 229 -11.88 -4.85 3.09
N GLN A 230 -10.95 -4.65 4.03
CA GLN A 230 -10.12 -3.45 4.08
C GLN A 230 -9.11 -3.40 2.93
N LEU A 231 -8.53 -4.54 2.56
CA LEU A 231 -7.64 -4.64 1.41
C LEU A 231 -8.35 -4.35 0.08
N ASP A 232 -9.59 -4.83 -0.08
CA ASP A 232 -10.42 -4.56 -1.25
C ASP A 232 -10.76 -3.06 -1.35
N ALA A 233 -11.12 -2.45 -0.23
CA ALA A 233 -11.37 -1.00 -0.17
C ALA A 233 -10.11 -0.20 -0.53
N ASN A 234 -8.95 -0.56 0.01
CA ASN A 234 -7.68 0.09 -0.33
C ASN A 234 -7.33 -0.07 -1.81
N SER A 235 -7.58 -1.26 -2.38
CA SER A 235 -7.39 -1.53 -3.81
C SER A 235 -8.29 -0.66 -4.69
N ALA A 236 -9.58 -0.57 -4.35
CA ALA A 236 -10.54 0.27 -5.08
C ALA A 236 -10.18 1.77 -5.00
N ASN A 237 -9.74 2.23 -3.83
CA ASN A 237 -9.27 3.61 -3.63
C ASN A 237 -8.01 3.88 -4.47
N ALA A 238 -7.05 2.94 -4.48
CA ALA A 238 -5.84 3.08 -5.28
C ALA A 238 -6.13 3.10 -6.78
N ALA A 239 -7.06 2.26 -7.26
CA ALA A 239 -7.52 2.28 -8.65
C ALA A 239 -8.19 3.61 -9.01
N SER A 240 -8.97 4.18 -8.10
CA SER A 240 -9.60 5.50 -8.27
C SER A 240 -8.56 6.63 -8.34
N ALA A 241 -7.56 6.60 -7.45
CA ALA A 241 -6.47 7.56 -7.43
C ALA A 241 -5.64 7.55 -8.72
N ARG A 242 -5.50 6.39 -9.41
CA ARG A 242 -4.83 6.31 -10.72
C ARG A 242 -5.42 7.30 -11.72
N SER A 243 -6.75 7.44 -11.74
CA SER A 243 -7.45 8.26 -12.74
C SER A 243 -7.22 9.77 -12.55
N GLY A 244 -6.78 10.20 -11.37
CA GLY A 244 -6.51 11.61 -11.05
C GLY A 244 -5.04 12.01 -11.05
N ALA A 245 -4.11 11.06 -11.20
CA ALA A 245 -2.67 11.34 -11.15
C ALA A 245 -2.16 11.85 -12.51
N THR A 246 -1.74 13.12 -12.57
CA THR A 246 -1.25 13.78 -13.80
C THR A 246 0.06 14.53 -13.58
N VAL A 247 0.96 14.58 -14.58
CA VAL A 247 2.26 15.28 -14.53
C VAL A 247 2.12 16.81 -14.49
N GLY A 248 0.93 17.35 -14.73
CA GLY A 248 0.68 18.79 -14.84
C GLY A 248 1.18 19.36 -16.18
N ASN A 249 1.00 20.66 -16.40
CA ASN A 249 1.39 21.32 -17.66
C ASN A 249 2.91 21.54 -17.72
N LEU A 250 3.61 20.79 -18.58
CA LEU A 250 5.09 20.83 -18.72
C LEU A 250 5.59 21.92 -19.67
N PHE A 251 4.79 22.25 -20.68
CA PHE A 251 5.18 23.13 -21.79
C PHE A 251 4.44 24.47 -21.80
N GLY A 252 3.57 24.73 -20.81
CA GLY A 252 2.79 25.98 -20.73
C GLY A 252 3.66 27.24 -20.75
N ASP A 253 4.78 27.20 -20.01
CA ASP A 253 5.71 28.32 -19.92
C ASP A 253 6.47 28.58 -21.24
N LEU A 254 6.68 27.55 -22.05
CA LEU A 254 7.38 27.68 -23.34
C LEU A 254 6.52 28.41 -24.37
N ALA A 255 5.22 28.10 -24.41
CA ALA A 255 4.27 28.78 -25.27
C ALA A 255 4.12 30.27 -24.89
N GLN A 256 4.12 30.58 -23.59
CA GLN A 256 4.07 31.97 -23.09
C GLN A 256 5.37 32.73 -23.32
N ALA A 257 6.54 32.12 -23.14
CA ALA A 257 7.82 32.77 -23.42
C ALA A 257 7.96 33.16 -24.91
N TYR A 258 7.50 32.31 -25.82
CA TYR A 258 7.54 32.58 -27.25
C TYR A 258 6.57 33.71 -27.65
N LEU A 259 5.36 33.72 -27.08
CA LEU A 259 4.40 34.81 -27.25
C LEU A 259 4.92 36.15 -26.69
N TYR A 260 5.58 36.13 -25.52
CA TYR A 260 6.20 37.32 -24.95
C TYR A 260 7.36 37.86 -25.81
N GLY A 261 8.18 36.97 -26.38
CA GLY A 261 9.25 37.33 -27.31
C GLY A 261 8.71 37.97 -28.60
N GLN A 262 7.61 37.43 -29.13
CA GLN A 262 6.95 37.95 -30.32
C GLN A 262 6.24 39.29 -30.07
N GLN A 263 5.61 39.47 -28.91
CA GLN A 263 4.97 40.75 -28.55
C GLN A 263 6.01 41.85 -28.37
N GLN A 264 7.19 41.56 -27.81
CA GLN A 264 8.28 42.55 -27.72
C GLN A 264 8.93 42.85 -29.07
N GLN A 265 9.12 41.86 -29.95
CA GLN A 265 9.62 42.11 -31.30
C GLN A 265 8.59 42.85 -32.16
N GLY A 266 7.31 42.51 -32.06
CA GLY A 266 6.22 43.22 -32.71
C GLY A 266 6.02 44.64 -32.17
N ALA A 267 6.23 44.86 -30.88
CA ALA A 267 6.24 46.20 -30.29
C ALA A 267 7.47 47.00 -30.73
N ARG A 268 8.64 46.39 -30.91
CA ARG A 268 9.85 47.06 -31.45
C ARG A 268 9.73 47.35 -32.95
N ALA A 269 9.12 46.45 -33.72
CA ALA A 269 8.84 46.65 -35.14
C ALA A 269 7.70 47.67 -35.36
N GLY A 270 6.68 47.68 -34.50
CA GLY A 270 5.60 48.66 -34.47
C GLY A 270 6.00 50.02 -33.87
N ALA A 271 7.08 50.07 -33.08
CA ALA A 271 7.74 51.28 -32.59
C ALA A 271 8.83 51.81 -33.54
N ALA A 272 8.98 51.21 -34.73
CA ALA A 272 9.73 51.79 -35.84
C ALA A 272 8.87 52.52 -36.90
N PRO A 273 7.89 53.39 -36.56
CA PRO A 273 7.28 54.27 -37.53
C PRO A 273 8.07 55.61 -37.54
N TYR A 274 8.62 55.96 -38.70
CA TYR A 274 9.16 57.28 -39.04
C TYR A 274 10.59 57.61 -38.56
N GLN A 275 11.61 56.97 -39.14
CA GLN A 275 12.80 57.73 -39.53
C GLN A 275 12.69 58.07 -41.02
N GLN A 276 12.29 59.32 -41.22
CA GLN A 276 12.07 60.04 -42.47
C GLN A 276 13.26 59.89 -43.42
N TRP A 277 13.05 59.15 -44.52
CA TRP A 277 13.91 59.21 -45.71
C TRP A 277 13.80 60.62 -46.30
N GLN A 278 14.87 61.42 -46.24
CA GLN A 278 14.98 62.68 -46.98
C GLN A 278 15.92 62.47 -48.18
N PRO A 279 15.42 62.52 -49.43
CA PRO A 279 16.27 62.45 -50.62
C PRO A 279 16.82 63.84 -50.98
N GLY A 280 18.15 63.95 -50.98
CA GLY A 280 18.93 64.86 -51.83
C GLY A 280 18.83 66.38 -51.59
N VAL A 281 19.87 66.96 -50.99
CA VAL A 281 20.33 68.30 -51.39
C VAL A 281 21.85 68.31 -51.46
N SER A 282 22.35 68.59 -52.66
CA SER A 282 23.75 68.82 -52.98
C SER A 282 24.28 70.08 -52.31
N SER A 283 25.41 70.01 -51.60
CA SER A 283 26.29 71.16 -51.42
C SER A 283 27.74 70.72 -51.23
N ASN A 284 28.45 70.82 -52.34
CA ASN A 284 29.89 70.88 -52.60
C ASN A 284 30.80 71.28 -51.40
N PRO A 285 31.97 70.64 -51.19
CA PRO A 285 32.96 71.06 -50.21
C PRO A 285 33.95 72.05 -50.85
N ARG A 286 33.84 73.36 -50.59
CA ARG A 286 34.92 74.35 -50.83
C ARG A 286 34.60 75.75 -50.31
N SER A 287 35.58 76.34 -49.61
CA SER A 287 35.72 77.77 -49.24
C SER A 287 34.75 78.23 -48.13
N SER A 288 35.16 78.90 -47.06
CA SER A 288 36.19 79.94 -46.97
C SER A 288 36.70 80.16 -45.53
N TYR A 289 38.00 80.37 -45.47
CA TYR A 289 38.80 81.08 -44.47
C TYR A 289 38.10 82.27 -43.77
N ALA A 290 38.24 82.41 -42.44
CA ALA A 290 38.36 83.69 -41.72
C ALA A 290 38.65 83.44 -40.23
N GLY A 291 39.87 83.73 -39.79
CA GLY A 291 40.24 83.75 -38.38
C GLY A 291 39.79 85.04 -37.69
N SER A 292 39.84 85.04 -36.35
CA SER A 292 39.93 86.25 -35.53
C SER A 292 40.50 85.86 -34.16
N THR A 293 41.68 86.42 -33.90
CA THR A 293 42.26 86.65 -32.57
C THR A 293 41.62 87.89 -31.93
N SER A 294 41.45 87.84 -30.62
CA SER A 294 41.59 88.98 -29.71
C SER A 294 42.06 88.47 -28.36
#